data_AF-E8WXC2-F1
#
_entry.id   AF-E8WXC2-F1
#
_cell.length_a   1.000
_cell.length_b   1.000
_cell.length_c   1.000
_cell.angle_alpha   90.00
_cell.angle_beta   90.00
_cell.angle_gamma   90.00
#
_symmetry.space_group_name_H-M   'P 1'
#
loop_
_entity.id
_entity.type
_entity.pdbx_description
1 polymer ?
#
loop_
_entity_poly.entity_id
_entity_poly.type
_entity_poly.pdbx_seq_one_letter_code
_entity_poly.pdbx_strand_id
1 'polypeptide(L)'
;MITVPLGSLLNGFATTEWGACLEAAPADSGTHVYAIIVTANTGQFPLYVGQTGRLCDRIGDYTTAQFHAPTDFRVGEAIKYLRTQKPCRVDFFYRPSEAHLQDEKVLIREFLLAGYTLLNFLAAFDYKTANRDEERSLIHKFCDMALLRSKIERT
;
A
#
# COMPACT_ATOMS: atom_id res chain seq x y z
N MET A 1 -5.90 -23.81 7.76
CA MET A 1 -5.73 -22.88 6.62
C MET A 1 -4.27 -22.91 6.24
N ILE A 2 -3.95 -23.05 4.95
CA ILE A 2 -2.57 -22.98 4.47
C ILE A 2 -2.24 -21.49 4.32
N THR A 3 -1.35 -20.98 5.17
CA THR A 3 -0.85 -19.61 5.06
C THR A 3 0.18 -19.54 3.92
N VAL A 4 -0.11 -18.78 2.87
CA VAL A 4 0.85 -18.52 1.79
C VAL A 4 1.82 -17.44 2.27
N PRO A 5 3.15 -17.68 2.23
CA PRO A 5 4.13 -16.67 2.63
C PRO A 5 4.02 -15.42 1.75
N LEU A 6 4.15 -14.23 2.35
CA LEU A 6 4.08 -12.96 1.63
C LEU A 6 5.07 -12.89 0.45
N GLY A 7 6.28 -13.42 0.64
CA GLY A 7 7.30 -13.46 -0.41
C GLY A 7 6.88 -14.28 -1.65
N SER A 8 6.04 -15.30 -1.48
CA SER A 8 5.52 -16.08 -2.62
C SER A 8 4.51 -15.28 -3.45
N LEU A 9 3.71 -14.43 -2.81
CA LEU A 9 2.73 -13.56 -3.49
C LEU A 9 3.39 -12.42 -4.27
N LEU A 10 4.58 -12.02 -3.85
CA LEU A 10 5.36 -10.94 -4.47
C LEU A 10 6.45 -11.47 -5.42
N ASN A 11 6.39 -12.74 -5.80
CA ASN A 11 7.36 -13.32 -6.73
C ASN A 11 7.30 -12.59 -8.09
N GLY A 12 8.46 -12.17 -8.60
CA GLY A 12 8.57 -11.39 -9.83
C GLY A 12 8.28 -9.90 -9.68
N PHE A 13 8.10 -9.38 -8.46
CA PHE A 13 8.05 -7.94 -8.21
C PHE A 13 9.46 -7.41 -7.94
N ALA A 14 9.81 -6.30 -8.61
CA ALA A 14 10.91 -5.45 -8.19
C ALA A 14 10.52 -4.69 -6.92
N THR A 15 11.50 -4.21 -6.14
CA THR A 15 11.27 -3.47 -4.91
C THR A 15 12.06 -2.17 -4.89
N THR A 16 11.47 -1.12 -4.33
CA THR A 16 12.14 0.15 -4.02
C THR A 16 11.68 0.63 -2.65
N GLU A 17 12.59 1.19 -1.86
CA GLU A 17 12.22 1.82 -0.60
C GLU A 17 11.42 3.09 -0.88
N TRP A 18 10.42 3.38 -0.02
CA TRP A 18 9.68 4.62 -0.10
C TRP A 18 10.60 5.84 -0.05
N GLY A 19 10.56 6.67 -1.11
CA GLY A 19 11.38 7.86 -1.29
C GLY A 19 12.59 7.65 -2.22
N ALA A 20 13.10 6.43 -2.37
CA ALA A 20 14.24 6.13 -3.25
C ALA A 20 13.87 6.14 -4.75
N CYS A 21 12.59 5.88 -5.06
CA CYS A 21 12.10 5.84 -6.44
C CYS A 21 12.16 7.19 -7.18
N LEU A 22 12.26 8.31 -6.46
CA LEU A 22 12.46 9.63 -7.07
C LEU A 22 13.83 9.77 -7.76
N GLU A 23 14.79 8.90 -7.43
CA GLU A 23 16.17 8.98 -7.94
C GLU A 23 16.50 7.92 -9.00
N ALA A 24 15.69 6.86 -9.15
CA ALA A 24 16.04 5.66 -9.93
C ALA A 24 14.89 5.07 -10.77
N ALA A 25 13.98 5.91 -11.28
CA ALA A 25 12.84 5.49 -12.09
C ALA A 25 13.23 4.55 -13.24
N PRO A 26 12.58 3.38 -13.42
CA PRO A 26 12.71 2.61 -14.65
C PRO A 26 12.24 3.49 -15.81
N ALA A 27 13.03 3.58 -16.88
CA ALA A 27 12.70 4.34 -18.08
C ALA A 27 11.52 3.74 -18.89
N ASP A 28 10.95 2.63 -18.43
CA ASP A 28 10.03 1.82 -19.21
C ASP A 28 8.60 2.34 -19.11
N SER A 29 8.00 2.64 -20.27
CA SER A 29 6.71 3.32 -20.43
C SER A 29 5.48 2.42 -20.20
N GLY A 30 5.65 1.32 -19.46
CA GLY A 30 4.61 0.32 -19.21
C GLY A 30 3.68 0.68 -18.03
N THR A 31 2.48 0.09 -18.03
CA THR A 31 1.65 0.10 -16.82
C THR A 31 2.18 -0.94 -15.85
N HIS A 32 2.25 -0.56 -14.57
CA HIS A 32 2.75 -1.41 -13.50
C HIS A 32 1.63 -1.72 -12.52
N VAL A 33 1.61 -2.95 -12.02
CA VAL A 33 0.87 -3.30 -10.79
C VAL A 33 1.85 -3.25 -9.63
N TYR A 34 1.42 -2.69 -8.51
CA TYR A 34 2.24 -2.54 -7.33
C TYR A 34 1.50 -2.88 -6.04
N ALA A 35 2.27 -3.28 -5.03
CA ALA A 35 1.83 -3.43 -3.66
C ALA A 35 2.73 -2.60 -2.74
N ILE A 36 2.12 -1.94 -1.76
CA ILE A 36 2.80 -1.21 -0.70
C ILE A 36 2.91 -2.17 0.47
N ILE A 37 4.13 -2.53 0.85
CA ILE A 37 4.41 -3.46 1.94
C ILE A 37 4.98 -2.69 3.12
N VAL A 38 4.46 -2.98 4.31
CA VAL A 38 4.93 -2.39 5.56
C VAL A 38 5.72 -3.44 6.31
N THR A 39 6.97 -3.10 6.65
CA THR A 39 7.85 -3.91 7.48
C THR A 39 7.92 -3.30 8.87
N ALA A 40 7.43 -4.02 9.86
CA ALA A 40 7.56 -3.70 11.28
C ALA A 40 8.44 -4.75 11.98
N ASN A 41 8.88 -4.45 13.20
CA ASN A 41 9.64 -5.42 14.02
C ASN A 41 8.93 -6.77 14.17
N THR A 42 7.60 -6.76 14.10
CA THR A 42 6.75 -7.92 14.32
C THR A 42 6.36 -8.67 13.06
N GLY A 43 6.63 -8.15 11.86
CA GLY A 43 5.92 -8.65 10.69
C GLY A 43 6.15 -7.84 9.43
N GLN A 44 5.81 -8.45 8.30
CA GLN A 44 5.51 -7.73 7.08
C GLN A 44 4.03 -7.90 6.77
N PHE A 45 3.37 -6.85 6.30
CA PHE A 45 1.99 -6.94 5.82
C PHE A 45 1.77 -6.03 4.61
N PRO A 46 0.91 -6.44 3.66
CA PRO A 46 0.51 -5.58 2.56
C PRO A 46 -0.46 -4.51 3.09
N LEU A 47 -0.19 -3.26 2.74
CA LEU A 47 -1.02 -2.11 3.11
C LEU A 47 -2.03 -1.79 2.00
N TYR A 48 -1.57 -1.76 0.76
CA TYR A 48 -2.36 -1.29 -0.38
C TYR A 48 -1.86 -1.92 -1.68
N VAL A 49 -2.75 -2.13 -2.63
CA VAL A 49 -2.45 -2.57 -3.99
C VAL A 49 -2.99 -1.56 -4.98
N GLY A 50 -2.26 -1.28 -6.04
CA GLY A 50 -2.73 -0.41 -7.10
C GLY A 50 -2.03 -0.67 -8.42
N GLN A 51 -2.37 0.14 -9.41
CA GLN A 51 -1.70 0.16 -10.70
C GLN A 51 -1.42 1.60 -11.15
N THR A 52 -0.39 1.77 -11.97
CA THR A 52 -0.04 3.08 -12.53
C THR A 52 0.86 2.93 -13.76
N GLY A 53 0.66 3.80 -14.76
CA GLY A 53 1.62 4.00 -15.86
C GLY A 53 2.77 4.95 -15.50
N ARG A 54 2.73 5.57 -14.32
CA ARG A 54 3.71 6.57 -13.85
C ARG A 54 4.06 6.26 -12.40
N LEU A 55 5.02 5.36 -12.19
CA LEU A 55 5.32 4.82 -10.85
C LEU A 55 5.88 5.89 -9.91
N CYS A 56 6.86 6.66 -10.37
CA CYS A 56 7.49 7.72 -9.58
C CYS A 56 6.52 8.86 -9.27
N ASP A 57 5.75 9.31 -10.27
CA ASP A 57 4.71 10.32 -10.08
C ASP A 57 3.70 9.85 -9.04
N ARG A 58 3.29 8.57 -9.08
CA ARG A 58 2.34 8.02 -8.11
C ARG A 58 2.87 8.04 -6.68
N ILE A 59 4.16 7.75 -6.49
CA ILE A 59 4.81 7.87 -5.18
C ILE A 59 4.85 9.35 -4.75
N GLY A 60 5.06 10.26 -5.69
CA GLY A 60 4.94 11.72 -5.47
C GLY A 60 3.54 12.12 -5.02
N ASP A 61 2.50 11.71 -5.74
CA ASP A 61 1.10 11.97 -5.42
C ASP A 61 0.77 11.54 -3.98
N TYR A 62 1.15 10.31 -3.63
CA TYR A 62 1.01 9.76 -2.28
C TYR A 62 1.85 10.50 -1.23
N THR A 63 3.03 11.00 -1.59
CA THR A 63 3.83 11.83 -0.68
C THR A 63 3.15 13.15 -0.37
N THR A 64 2.48 13.77 -1.35
CA THR A 64 1.74 15.01 -1.15
C THR A 64 0.45 14.82 -0.35
N ALA A 65 -0.17 13.62 -0.44
CA ALA A 65 -1.38 13.25 0.28
C ALA A 65 -2.51 14.29 0.16
N GLN A 66 -2.82 14.72 -1.06
CA GLN A 66 -3.81 15.78 -1.28
C GLN A 66 -5.23 15.31 -0.92
N PHE A 67 -5.89 16.01 0.01
CA PHE A 67 -7.22 15.63 0.51
C PHE A 67 -8.31 15.56 -0.58
N HIS A 68 -8.20 16.37 -1.64
CA HIS A 68 -9.16 16.34 -2.75
C HIS A 68 -8.99 15.13 -3.68
N ALA A 69 -7.95 14.33 -3.49
CA ALA A 69 -7.72 13.05 -4.13
C ALA A 69 -7.80 11.94 -3.05
N PRO A 70 -9.00 11.36 -2.81
CA PRO A 70 -9.22 10.50 -1.64
C PRO A 70 -8.29 9.28 -1.53
N THR A 71 -7.89 8.69 -2.66
CA THR A 71 -6.91 7.59 -2.65
C THR A 71 -5.53 8.07 -2.25
N ASP A 72 -5.08 9.21 -2.80
CA ASP A 72 -3.75 9.73 -2.54
C ASP A 72 -3.63 10.20 -1.09
N PHE A 73 -4.69 10.84 -0.55
CA PHE A 73 -4.78 11.17 0.86
C PHE A 73 -4.73 9.91 1.75
N ARG A 74 -5.55 8.89 1.49
CA ARG A 74 -5.60 7.68 2.34
C ARG A 74 -4.26 6.96 2.37
N VAL A 75 -3.70 6.68 1.20
CA VAL A 75 -2.43 5.97 1.08
C VAL A 75 -1.29 6.80 1.68
N GLY A 76 -1.23 8.09 1.33
CA GLY A 76 -0.20 9.00 1.82
C GLY A 76 -0.22 9.21 3.34
N GLU A 77 -1.40 9.44 3.92
CA GLU A 77 -1.57 9.60 5.36
C GLU A 77 -1.25 8.29 6.11
N ALA A 78 -1.64 7.13 5.56
CA ALA A 78 -1.28 5.83 6.14
C ALA A 78 0.24 5.63 6.19
N ILE A 79 0.93 5.92 5.08
CA ILE A 79 2.40 5.80 4.99
C ILE A 79 3.07 6.79 5.95
N LYS A 80 2.60 8.05 5.97
CA LYS A 80 3.13 9.08 6.87
C LYS A 80 2.96 8.66 8.33
N TYR A 81 1.79 8.20 8.72
CA TYR A 81 1.52 7.71 10.08
C TYR A 81 2.45 6.55 10.45
N LEU A 82 2.54 5.53 9.59
CA LEU A 82 3.36 4.35 9.83
C LEU A 82 4.86 4.66 9.89
N ARG A 83 5.37 5.60 9.08
CA ARG A 83 6.81 5.94 9.10
C ARG A 83 7.21 6.89 10.22
N THR A 84 6.32 7.81 10.60
CA THR A 84 6.66 8.87 11.57
C THR A 84 6.23 8.55 12.99
N GLN A 85 5.14 7.82 13.17
CA GLN A 85 4.58 7.49 14.49
C GLN A 85 4.85 6.04 14.90
N LYS A 86 5.24 5.18 13.96
CA LYS A 86 5.60 3.77 14.22
C LYS A 86 7.01 3.48 13.72
N PRO A 87 7.73 2.53 14.31
CA PRO A 87 9.04 2.08 13.81
C PRO A 87 8.85 1.14 12.61
N CYS A 88 8.24 1.63 11.53
CA CYS A 88 7.94 0.84 10.34
C CYS A 88 8.67 1.37 9.12
N ARG A 89 9.20 0.45 8.32
CA ARG A 89 9.69 0.70 6.96
C ARG A 89 8.56 0.44 5.97
N VAL A 90 8.53 1.21 4.88
CA VAL A 90 7.54 1.07 3.81
C VAL A 90 8.26 0.87 2.49
N ASP A 91 7.86 -0.16 1.76
CA ASP A 91 8.45 -0.57 0.49
C ASP A 91 7.40 -0.61 -0.62
N PHE A 92 7.80 -0.22 -1.82
CA PHE A 92 7.01 -0.35 -3.03
C PHE A 92 7.48 -1.56 -3.81
N PHE A 93 6.63 -2.57 -3.91
CA PHE A 93 6.81 -3.72 -4.79
C PHE A 93 6.07 -3.46 -6.08
N TYR A 94 6.71 -3.58 -7.23
CA TYR A 94 6.07 -3.32 -8.53
C TYR A 94 6.53 -4.29 -9.62
N ARG A 95 5.67 -4.46 -10.63
CA ARG A 95 5.90 -5.34 -11.78
C ARG A 95 5.20 -4.73 -13.01
N PRO A 96 5.85 -4.71 -14.20
CA PRO A 96 5.17 -4.38 -15.45
C PRO A 96 4.02 -5.35 -15.73
N SER A 97 2.90 -4.85 -16.24
CA SER A 97 1.73 -5.67 -16.57
C SER A 97 0.96 -5.11 -17.75
N GLU A 98 0.73 -5.96 -18.75
CA GLU A 98 -0.16 -5.67 -19.89
C GLU A 98 -1.64 -5.84 -19.50
N ALA A 99 -1.92 -6.67 -18.49
CA ALA A 99 -3.26 -6.95 -17.98
C ALA A 99 -3.50 -6.32 -16.60
N HIS A 100 -2.99 -5.11 -16.39
CA HIS A 100 -2.86 -4.46 -15.07
C HIS A 100 -4.14 -4.46 -14.22
N LEU A 101 -5.33 -4.24 -14.80
CA LEU A 101 -6.59 -4.28 -14.06
C LEU A 101 -6.94 -5.67 -13.52
N GLN A 102 -6.61 -6.72 -14.28
CA GLN A 102 -6.85 -8.09 -13.87
C GLN A 102 -5.81 -8.52 -12.83
N ASP A 103 -4.54 -8.17 -13.06
CA ASP A 103 -3.44 -8.49 -12.16
C ASP A 103 -3.59 -7.80 -10.79
N GLU A 104 -4.04 -6.54 -10.76
CA GLU A 104 -4.37 -5.83 -9.52
C GLU A 104 -5.44 -6.57 -8.72
N LYS A 105 -6.53 -6.99 -9.38
CA LYS A 105 -7.63 -7.74 -8.74
C LYS A 105 -7.17 -9.10 -8.23
N VAL A 106 -6.35 -9.81 -8.98
CA VAL A 106 -5.78 -11.11 -8.58
C VAL A 106 -4.92 -10.92 -7.33
N LEU A 107 -4.02 -9.94 -7.32
CA LEU A 107 -3.13 -9.69 -6.19
C LEU A 107 -3.92 -9.29 -4.93
N ILE A 108 -4.94 -8.43 -5.06
CA ILE A 108 -5.86 -8.10 -3.97
C ILE A 108 -6.52 -9.37 -3.43
N ARG A 109 -7.04 -10.23 -4.31
CA ARG A 109 -7.69 -11.49 -3.91
C ARG A 109 -6.73 -12.43 -3.20
N GLU A 110 -5.49 -12.54 -3.66
CA GLU A 110 -4.47 -13.39 -3.04
C GLU A 110 -4.13 -12.91 -1.63
N PHE A 111 -3.97 -11.59 -1.43
CA PHE A 111 -3.76 -11.05 -0.09
C PHE A 111 -4.95 -11.30 0.85
N LEU A 112 -6.18 -11.17 0.35
CA LEU A 112 -7.37 -11.50 1.13
C LEU A 112 -7.44 -12.98 1.51
N LEU A 113 -7.14 -13.88 0.57
CA LEU A 113 -7.11 -15.33 0.82
C LEU A 113 -6.00 -15.72 1.81
N ALA A 114 -4.91 -14.95 1.83
CA ALA A 114 -3.85 -15.09 2.82
C ALA A 114 -4.20 -14.47 4.19
N GLY A 115 -5.36 -13.83 4.35
CA GLY A 115 -5.86 -13.29 5.61
C GLY A 115 -5.54 -11.81 5.86
N TYR A 116 -4.87 -11.14 4.92
CA TYR A 116 -4.53 -9.72 5.06
C TYR A 116 -5.74 -8.82 4.84
N THR A 117 -5.73 -7.67 5.51
CA THR A 117 -6.69 -6.58 5.28
C THR A 117 -5.98 -5.44 4.57
N LEU A 118 -6.52 -4.98 3.44
CA LEU A 118 -5.94 -3.93 2.62
C LEU A 118 -6.70 -2.61 2.76
N LEU A 119 -5.96 -1.50 2.67
CA LEU A 119 -6.51 -0.15 2.67
C LEU A 119 -7.44 0.10 1.47
N ASN A 120 -7.30 -0.69 0.40
CA ASN A 120 -8.23 -0.74 -0.74
C ASN A 120 -9.70 -0.85 -0.32
N PHE A 121 -9.97 -1.50 0.83
CA PHE A 121 -11.33 -1.75 1.34
C PHE A 121 -11.81 -0.72 2.35
N LEU A 122 -10.97 0.23 2.74
CA LEU A 122 -11.44 1.37 3.53
C LEU A 122 -12.42 2.17 2.64
N ALA A 123 -13.57 2.56 3.19
CA ALA A 123 -14.56 3.32 2.43
C ALA A 123 -13.91 4.59 1.84
N ALA A 124 -14.26 4.90 0.59
CA ALA A 124 -13.90 6.18 0.01
C ALA A 124 -14.75 7.29 0.63
N PHE A 125 -14.21 8.50 0.68
CA PHE A 125 -14.90 9.69 1.17
C PHE A 125 -15.09 10.71 0.05
N ASP A 126 -16.13 11.54 0.17
CA ASP A 126 -16.30 12.73 -0.67
C ASP A 126 -15.58 13.91 -0.03
N TYR A 127 -14.48 14.36 -0.65
CA TYR A 127 -13.64 15.43 -0.11
C TYR A 127 -14.38 16.78 0.05
N LYS A 128 -15.53 16.96 -0.61
CA LYS A 128 -16.33 18.18 -0.50
C LYS A 128 -17.13 18.26 0.80
N THR A 129 -17.44 17.11 1.37
CA THR A 129 -18.35 17.00 2.54
C THR A 129 -17.69 16.32 3.73
N ALA A 130 -16.65 15.51 3.51
CA ALA A 130 -15.94 14.80 4.55
C ALA A 130 -15.06 15.72 5.40
N ASN A 131 -14.94 15.39 6.68
CA ASN A 131 -14.02 16.04 7.59
C ASN A 131 -12.63 15.39 7.49
N ARG A 132 -11.60 16.20 7.22
CA ARG A 132 -10.22 15.71 7.04
C ARG A 132 -9.65 15.00 8.27
N ASP A 133 -9.95 15.49 9.47
CA ASP A 133 -9.38 14.94 10.71
C ASP A 133 -10.08 13.64 11.12
N GLU A 134 -11.37 13.50 10.81
CA GLU A 134 -12.10 12.25 10.96
C GLU A 134 -11.56 11.18 10.01
N GLU A 135 -11.37 11.51 8.73
CA GLU A 135 -10.76 10.60 7.76
C GLU A 135 -9.34 10.19 8.16
N ARG A 136 -8.52 11.14 8.63
CA ARG A 136 -7.20 10.84 9.19
C ARG A 136 -7.29 9.84 10.34
N SER A 137 -8.22 10.06 11.26
CA SER A 137 -8.41 9.19 12.42
C SER A 137 -8.85 7.77 12.01
N LEU A 138 -9.67 7.64 10.97
CA LEU A 138 -10.06 6.34 10.41
C LEU A 138 -8.86 5.59 9.80
N ILE A 139 -8.03 6.30 9.04
CA ILE A 139 -6.82 5.74 8.43
C ILE A 139 -5.83 5.28 9.52
N HIS A 140 -5.61 6.08 10.56
CA HIS A 140 -4.71 5.72 11.67
C HIS A 140 -5.21 4.47 12.41
N LYS A 141 -6.51 4.41 12.71
CA LYS A 141 -7.14 3.21 13.33
C LYS A 141 -6.96 1.97 12.47
N PHE A 142 -7.14 2.09 11.16
CA PHE A 142 -6.89 1.01 10.22
C PHE A 142 -5.43 0.52 10.32
N CYS A 143 -4.47 1.43 10.28
CA CYS A 143 -3.05 1.11 10.40
C CYS A 143 -2.71 0.40 11.72
N ASP A 144 -3.25 0.86 12.85
CA ASP A 144 -3.02 0.24 14.15
C ASP A 144 -3.58 -1.18 14.22
N MET A 145 -4.77 -1.40 13.66
CA MET A 145 -5.39 -2.73 13.59
C MET A 145 -4.60 -3.69 12.69
N ALA A 146 -4.15 -3.22 11.52
CA ALA A 146 -3.32 -4.00 10.60
C ALA A 146 -2.00 -4.40 11.25
N LEU A 147 -1.34 -3.45 11.92
CA LEU A 147 -0.10 -3.70 12.64
C LEU A 147 -0.30 -4.70 13.78
N LEU A 148 -1.37 -4.58 14.57
CA LEU A 148 -1.68 -5.52 15.65
C LEU A 148 -1.87 -6.95 15.13
N ARG A 149 -2.61 -7.14 14.03
CA ARG A 149 -2.82 -8.46 13.43
C ARG A 149 -1.51 -9.11 12.98
N SER A 150 -0.60 -8.33 12.39
CA SER A 150 0.73 -8.83 11.99
C SER A 150 1.56 -9.37 13.17
N LYS A 151 1.26 -8.96 14.42
CA LYS A 151 1.93 -9.48 15.62
C LYS A 151 1.41 -10.87 16.01
N ILE A 152 0.11 -11.10 15.83
CA ILE A 152 -0.59 -12.28 16.32
C ILE A 152 -0.20 -13.51 15.50
N GLU A 153 -0.01 -13.36 14.18
CA GLU A 153 0.36 -14.47 13.27
C GLU A 153 1.76 -15.06 13.52
N ARG A 154 2.51 -14.57 14.52
CA ARG A 154 3.82 -15.10 14.94
C ARG A 154 3.83 -15.75 16.34
N THR A 155 2.70 -15.79 17.05
CA THR A 155 2.58 -16.44 18.37
C THR A 155 1.83 -17.76 18.22
#